data_AF-A0A971P0U3-F1
#
_entry.id   AF-A0A971P0U3-F1
#
_cell.length_a   1.000
_cell.length_b   1.000
_cell.length_c   1.000
_cell.angle_alpha   90.00
_cell.angle_beta   90.00
_cell.angle_gamma   90.00
#
_symmetry.space_group_name_H-M   'P 1'
#
loop_
_entity.id
_entity.type
_entity.pdbx_description
1 polymer ?
#
loop_
_entity_poly.entity_id
_entity_poly.type
_entity_poly.pdbx_seq_one_letter_code
_entity_poly.pdbx_strand_id
1 'polypeptide(L)'
;MRGKLAFAREVCVINALGWEVRGKFMQHDYTITRAGKPIATVHQKWLSWGDTYEIAVKEGVDAVPVLAIVLCFDVMHAENAAVNRAGVSGNN
;
A
#
# COMPACT_ATOMS: atom_id res chain seq x y z
N MET A 1 -0.09 -12.94 25.18
CA MET A 1 0.87 -12.51 24.15
C MET A 1 0.49 -13.24 22.85
N ARG A 2 -0.16 -12.58 21.89
CA ARG A 2 -0.60 -13.19 20.62
C ARG A 2 0.39 -12.81 19.52
N GLY A 3 0.92 -13.82 18.84
CA GLY A 3 2.06 -13.70 17.93
C GLY A 3 1.78 -12.84 16.70
N LYS A 4 2.75 -11.98 16.36
CA LYS A 4 2.85 -11.37 15.03
C LYS A 4 3.87 -12.16 14.22
N LEU A 5 3.39 -13.11 13.42
CA LEU A 5 4.13 -13.60 12.26
C LEU A 5 3.44 -13.03 11.03
N ALA A 6 4.08 -12.07 10.35
CA ALA A 6 3.61 -11.56 9.07
C ALA A 6 4.84 -11.27 8.20
N PHE A 7 5.36 -12.34 7.58
CA PHE A 7 6.35 -12.29 6.49
C PHE A 7 5.66 -12.48 5.13
N ALA A 8 4.51 -11.86 4.93
CA ALA A 8 3.97 -11.66 3.59
C ALA A 8 4.77 -10.50 2.95
N ARG A 9 5.75 -10.83 2.11
CA ARG A 9 6.39 -9.84 1.23
C ARG A 9 5.54 -9.74 -0.02
N GLU A 10 4.55 -8.86 -0.01
CA GLU A 10 3.75 -8.57 -1.19
C GLU A 10 4.62 -7.77 -2.17
N VAL A 11 4.60 -8.16 -3.44
CA VAL A 11 5.32 -7.49 -4.53
C VAL A 11 4.34 -7.20 -5.65
N CYS A 12 4.29 -5.93 -6.06
CA CYS A 12 3.49 -5.47 -7.19
C CYS A 12 4.42 -4.79 -8.20
N VAL A 13 4.27 -5.11 -9.48
CA VAL A 13 5.09 -4.54 -10.57
C VAL A 13 4.21 -3.66 -11.45
N ILE A 14 4.63 -2.42 -11.64
CA ILE A 14 3.95 -1.43 -12.47
C ILE A 14 4.74 -1.31 -13.77
N ASN A 15 4.39 -2.15 -14.74
CA ASN A 15 5.10 -2.28 -16.01
C ASN A 15 5.20 -0.95 -16.78
N ALA A 16 4.17 -0.12 -16.72
CA ALA A 16 4.14 1.18 -17.42
C ALA A 16 5.22 2.16 -16.92
N LEU A 17 5.64 2.04 -15.65
CA LEU A 17 6.63 2.92 -15.03
C LEU A 17 7.98 2.21 -14.79
N GLY A 18 8.03 0.88 -14.94
CA GLY A 18 9.16 0.05 -14.54
C GLY A 18 9.41 0.11 -13.02
N TRP A 19 8.33 0.27 -12.24
CA TRP A 19 8.40 0.39 -10.79
C TRP A 19 8.01 -0.93 -10.12
N GLU A 20 8.67 -1.24 -9.02
CA GLU A 20 8.34 -2.35 -8.16
C GLU A 20 7.98 -1.83 -6.78
N VAL A 21 6.77 -2.14 -6.33
CA VAL A 21 6.29 -1.86 -4.98
C VAL A 21 6.49 -3.12 -4.14
N ARG A 22 7.17 -3.00 -3.00
CA ARG A 22 7.48 -4.12 -2.11
C ARG A 22 7.14 -3.74 -0.67
N GLY A 23 6.40 -4.59 0.04
CA GLY A 23 6.08 -4.36 1.44
C GLY A 23 4.76 -4.99 1.88
N LYS A 24 4.10 -4.34 2.84
CA LYS A 24 2.76 -4.65 3.32
C LYS A 24 1.83 -3.54 2.86
N PHE A 25 1.12 -3.76 1.76
CA PHE A 25 0.26 -2.73 1.17
C PHE A 25 -0.87 -2.35 2.13
N MET A 26 -1.38 -3.35 2.86
CA MET A 26 -2.48 -3.24 3.82
C MET A 26 -2.13 -2.46 5.10
N GLN A 27 -0.85 -2.25 5.38
CA GLN A 27 -0.39 -1.50 6.57
C GLN A 27 0.20 -0.15 6.18
N HIS A 28 0.02 0.29 4.92
CA HIS A 28 0.70 1.45 4.34
C HIS A 28 2.20 1.46 4.68
N ASP A 29 2.84 0.29 4.58
CA ASP A 29 4.25 0.09 4.89
C ASP A 29 4.94 -0.61 3.72
N TYR A 30 5.34 0.20 2.73
CA TYR A 30 5.92 -0.31 1.49
C TYR A 30 6.89 0.68 0.84
N THR A 31 7.80 0.15 0.03
CA THR A 31 8.80 0.90 -0.72
C THR A 31 8.56 0.73 -2.21
N ILE A 32 8.61 1.84 -2.94
CA ILE A 32 8.59 1.86 -4.40
C ILE A 32 10.04 1.97 -4.89
N THR A 33 10.43 1.06 -5.76
CA THR A 33 11.76 1.00 -6.34
C THR A 33 11.70 1.08 -7.86
N ARG A 34 12.71 1.69 -8.48
CA ARG A 34 12.91 1.70 -9.94
C ARG A 34 14.31 1.17 -10.23
N ALA A 35 14.40 0.10 -11.02
CA ALA A 35 15.67 -0.58 -11.30
C ALA A 35 16.47 -0.91 -10.01
N GLY A 36 15.77 -1.42 -8.98
CA GLY A 36 16.38 -1.79 -7.69
C GLY A 36 16.74 -0.63 -6.76
N LYS A 37 16.51 0.64 -7.17
CA LYS A 37 16.77 1.82 -6.32
C LYS A 37 15.48 2.34 -5.70
N PRO A 38 15.43 2.63 -4.39
CA PRO A 38 14.25 3.24 -3.77
C PRO A 38 14.03 4.65 -4.32
N ILE A 39 12.80 4.91 -4.74
CA ILE A 39 12.34 6.21 -5.28
C ILE A 39 11.25 6.84 -4.42
N ALA A 40 10.49 6.03 -3.69
CA ALA A 40 9.55 6.51 -2.68
C ALA A 40 9.35 5.46 -1.58
N THR A 41 8.98 5.91 -0.39
CA THR A 41 8.63 5.08 0.76
C THR A 41 7.35 5.57 1.39
N VAL A 42 6.48 4.64 1.76
CA VAL A 42 5.22 4.91 2.45
C VAL A 42 5.25 4.19 3.78
N HIS A 43 5.01 4.93 4.86
CA HIS A 43 4.97 4.38 6.22
C HIS A 43 3.81 4.97 7.02
N GLN A 44 3.10 4.12 7.75
CA GLN A 44 2.05 4.56 8.69
C GLN A 44 2.67 5.32 9.87
N LYS A 45 2.13 6.51 10.21
CA LYS A 45 2.55 7.21 11.42
C LYS A 45 1.92 6.55 12.65
N TRP A 46 2.76 6.02 13.53
CA TRP A 46 2.33 5.30 14.73
C TRP A 46 1.79 6.20 15.86
N LEU A 47 1.85 7.53 15.74
CA LEU A 47 1.54 8.48 16.82
C LEU A 47 0.53 9.58 16.45
N SER A 48 -0.21 9.41 15.35
CA SER A 48 -1.26 10.35 14.94
C SER A 48 -2.62 9.76 15.31
N TRP A 49 -3.51 10.56 15.90
CA TRP A 49 -4.91 10.19 16.17
C TRP A 49 -5.71 10.05 14.85
N GLY A 50 -5.37 9.09 13.98
CA GLY A 50 -6.08 8.81 12.72
C GLY A 50 -5.28 8.00 11.69
N ASP A 51 -5.87 7.80 10.51
CA ASP A 51 -5.29 7.11 9.33
C ASP A 51 -4.28 8.00 8.58
N THR A 52 -3.25 8.48 9.29
CA THR A 52 -2.19 9.30 8.67
C THR A 52 -1.00 8.43 8.27
N TYR A 53 -0.62 8.53 7.00
CA TYR A 53 0.60 7.93 6.47
C TYR A 53 1.55 9.01 5.94
N GLU A 54 2.84 8.71 5.98
CA GLU A 54 3.89 9.54 5.42
C GLU A 54 4.34 8.96 4.08
N ILE A 55 4.42 9.81 3.07
CA ILE A 55 4.97 9.47 1.75
C ILE A 55 6.24 10.30 1.59
N ALA A 56 7.39 9.63 1.58
CA ALA A 56 8.65 10.27 1.25
C ALA A 56 9.01 9.93 -0.21
N VAL A 57 9.12 10.97 -1.04
CA VAL A 57 9.49 10.86 -2.46
C VAL A 57 10.89 11.40 -2.65
N LYS A 58 11.74 10.67 -3.38
CA LYS A 58 13.11 11.09 -3.66
C LYS A 58 13.13 12.30 -4.59
N GLU A 59 14.09 13.18 -4.38
CA GLU A 59 14.30 14.35 -5.25
C GLU A 59 14.43 13.95 -6.73
N GLY A 60 13.74 14.70 -7.59
CA GLY A 60 13.68 14.45 -9.04
C GLY A 60 12.72 13.33 -9.47
N VAL A 61 11.94 12.75 -8.55
CA VAL A 61 10.86 11.80 -8.86
C VAL A 61 9.53 12.55 -8.85
N ASP A 62 8.70 12.31 -9.85
CA ASP A 62 7.34 12.83 -9.88
C ASP A 62 6.50 12.18 -8.76
N ALA A 63 5.91 13.01 -7.90
CA ALA A 63 5.09 12.56 -6.80
C ALA A 63 3.67 12.12 -7.25
N VAL A 64 3.21 12.54 -8.43
CA VAL A 64 1.86 12.24 -8.91
C VAL A 64 1.64 10.73 -9.09
N PRO A 65 2.52 9.97 -9.78
CA PRO A 65 2.34 8.52 -9.91
C PRO A 65 2.51 7.80 -8.57
N VAL A 66 3.37 8.30 -7.67
CA VAL A 66 3.51 7.75 -6.31
C VAL A 66 2.19 7.84 -5.56
N LEU A 67 1.55 9.01 -5.57
CA LEU A 67 0.27 9.23 -4.91
C LEU A 67 -0.85 8.39 -5.55
N ALA A 68 -0.88 8.29 -6.88
CA ALA A 68 -1.86 7.46 -7.57
C ALA A 68 -1.77 5.97 -7.16
N ILE A 69 -0.55 5.46 -6.94
CA ILE A 69 -0.33 4.10 -6.44
C ILE A 69 -0.88 3.94 -5.03
N VAL A 70 -0.62 4.90 -4.14
CA VAL A 70 -1.15 4.89 -2.78
C VAL A 70 -2.67 4.82 -2.80
N LEU A 71 -3.32 5.70 -3.57
CA LEU A 71 -4.78 5.74 -3.71
C LEU A 71 -5.35 4.45 -4.33
N CYS A 72 -4.66 3.86 -5.30
CA CYS A 72 -5.07 2.59 -5.89
C CYS A 72 -5.13 1.49 -4.83
N PHE A 73 -4.11 1.39 -3.98
CA PHE A 73 -4.14 0.46 -2.86
C PHE A 73 -5.26 0.81 -1.88
N ASP A 74 -5.47 2.08 -1.51
CA ASP A 74 -6.57 2.50 -0.63
C ASP A 74 -7.95 2.05 -1.15
N VAL A 75 -8.20 2.21 -2.46
CA VAL A 75 -9.44 1.73 -3.10
C VAL A 75 -9.53 0.21 -3.08
N MET A 76 -8.46 -0.51 -3.41
CA MET A 76 -8.44 -1.98 -3.32
C MET A 76 -8.74 -2.49 -1.90
N HIS A 77 -8.26 -1.78 -0.86
CA HIS A 77 -8.60 -2.07 0.52
C HIS A 77 -10.09 -1.83 0.83
N ALA A 78 -10.63 -0.70 0.36
CA ALA A 78 -12.04 -0.36 0.53
C ALA A 78 -12.97 -1.36 -0.19
N GLU A 79 -12.61 -1.80 -1.40
CA GLU A 79 -13.37 -2.80 -2.16
C GLU A 79 -13.36 -4.16 -1.47
N ASN A 80 -12.22 -4.62 -0.94
CA ASN A 80 -12.17 -5.85 -0.15
C ASN A 80 -13.08 -5.78 1.10
N ALA A 81 -13.22 -4.60 1.71
CA ALA A 81 -14.16 -4.37 2.79
C ALA A 81 -15.63 -4.36 2.33
N ALA A 82 -15.90 -3.94 1.09
CA ALA A 82 -17.26 -3.92 0.51
C ALA A 82 -17.72 -5.31 0.06
N VAL A 83 -16.85 -6.12 -0.56
CA VAL A 83 -17.16 -7.50 -0.99
C VAL A 83 -17.55 -8.38 0.20
N ASN A 84 -16.88 -8.24 1.36
CA ASN A 84 -17.27 -8.95 2.58
C ASN A 84 -18.67 -8.58 3.10
N ARG A 85 -19.23 -7.41 2.74
CA ARG A 85 -20.62 -7.05 3.12
C ARG A 85 -21.67 -7.60 2.17
N ALA A 86 -21.31 -7.86 0.90
CA ALA A 86 -22.23 -8.43 -0.09
C ALA A 86 -22.44 -9.95 0.10
N GLY A 87 -21.51 -10.65 0.75
CA GLY A 87 -21.60 -12.10 1.00
C GLY A 87 -22.55 -12.54 2.13
N VAL A 88 -23.16 -11.61 2.88
CA VAL A 88 -24.06 -11.90 4.03
C VAL A 88 -25.56 -11.77 3.66
N SER A 89 -25.92 -11.84 2.37
CA SER A 89 -27.32 -11.71 1.92
C SER A 89 -27.86 -12.92 1.13
N GLY A 90 -27.19 -14.07 1.20
CA GLY A 90 -27.54 -15.24 0.39
C GLY A 90 -27.54 -16.56 1.16
N ASN A 91 -28.30 -16.67 2.24
CA ASN A 91 -28.80 -17.97 2.72
C ASN A 91 -30.00 -17.79 3.65
N ASN A 92 -31.20 -17.80 3.08
CA ASN A 92 -32.45 -18.13 3.77
C ASN A 92 -33.31 -18.97 2.82
#